data_AF-A0A7S1YEM4-F1
#
_entry.id   AF-A0A7S1YEM4-F1
#
_cell.length_a   1.000
_cell.length_b   1.000
_cell.length_c   1.000
_cell.angle_alpha   90.00
_cell.angle_beta   90.00
_cell.angle_gamma   90.00
#
_symmetry.space_group_name_H-M   'P 1'
#
loop_
_entity.id
_entity.type
_entity.pdbx_description
1 polymer ?
#
loop_
_entity_poly.entity_id
_entity_poly.type
_entity_poly.pdbx_seq_one_letter_code
_entity_poly.pdbx_strand_id
1 'polypeptide(L)'
;SYASKAFYDALELKDGAAFRDALMVYTGILIAGAPVTALLNFQRGRLAIAWREWMTTRTVELYTRNRVYYKLSKDIDNPDQRISEDVAAFSGVSLLLLTTVLENGINLISMSFILYNIQPELFLVILAYAMGGTAITACLGGRLVPLNFERLKREANFRFSLVRFREHSESIAFYRGEDTEKHTMNSGFGWVIETYKDIIGTERNMEMFTTLPHYM
;
A
#
# COMPACT_ATOMS: atom_id res chain seq x y z
N SER A 1 13.54 1.33 -22.84
CA SER A 1 14.99 1.60 -22.70
C SER A 1 15.61 1.75 -24.08
N TYR A 2 16.59 2.64 -24.26
CA TYR A 2 17.32 2.80 -25.53
C TYR A 2 18.01 1.51 -25.99
N ALA A 3 18.53 0.70 -25.06
CA ALA A 3 19.17 -0.57 -25.39
C ALA A 3 18.20 -1.58 -26.02
N SER A 4 16.96 -1.64 -25.51
CA SER A 4 15.92 -2.48 -26.10
C SER A 4 15.52 -1.99 -27.50
N LYS A 5 15.40 -0.67 -27.70
CA LYS A 5 15.11 -0.10 -29.02
C LYS A 5 16.19 -0.48 -30.03
N ALA A 6 17.46 -0.25 -29.70
CA ALA A 6 18.58 -0.59 -30.57
C ALA A 6 18.64 -2.08 -30.92
N PHE A 7 18.28 -2.96 -29.97
CA PHE A 7 18.20 -4.38 -30.20
C PHE A 7 17.07 -4.76 -31.19
N TYR A 8 15.87 -4.21 -31.01
CA TYR A 8 14.75 -4.46 -31.92
C TYR A 8 14.98 -3.85 -33.31
N ASP A 9 15.52 -2.62 -33.39
CA ASP A 9 15.87 -1.95 -34.65
C ASP A 9 16.90 -2.78 -35.44
N ALA A 10 17.93 -3.33 -34.77
CA ALA A 10 18.94 -4.18 -35.41
C ALA A 10 18.36 -5.51 -35.92
N LEU A 11 17.39 -6.08 -35.22
CA LEU A 11 16.69 -7.29 -35.62
C LEU A 11 15.77 -7.04 -36.83
N GLU A 12 15.04 -5.92 -36.83
CA GLU A 12 14.15 -5.51 -37.92
C GLU A 12 14.93 -5.23 -39.21
N LEU A 13 16.07 -4.54 -39.10
CA LEU A 13 16.95 -4.21 -40.22
C LEU A 13 17.84 -5.39 -40.66
N LYS A 14 17.81 -6.53 -39.94
CA LYS A 14 18.66 -7.72 -40.16
C LYS A 14 20.17 -7.39 -40.21
N ASP A 15 20.60 -6.38 -39.47
CA ASP A 15 22.00 -5.95 -39.41
C ASP A 15 22.74 -6.75 -38.33
N GLY A 16 23.55 -7.72 -38.76
CA GLY A 16 24.30 -8.59 -37.86
C GLY A 16 25.39 -7.88 -37.04
N ALA A 17 25.94 -6.76 -37.54
CA ALA A 17 26.95 -5.99 -36.81
C ALA A 17 26.28 -5.15 -35.71
N ALA A 18 25.23 -4.40 -36.05
CA ALA A 18 24.45 -3.62 -35.10
C ALA A 18 23.81 -4.51 -34.03
N PHE A 19 23.36 -5.72 -34.40
CA PHE A 19 22.82 -6.69 -33.46
C PHE A 19 23.85 -7.14 -32.43
N ARG A 20 25.09 -7.42 -32.85
CA ARG A 20 26.16 -7.84 -31.93
C ARG A 20 26.50 -6.74 -30.92
N ASP A 21 26.57 -5.49 -31.38
CA ASP A 21 26.85 -4.34 -30.51
C ASP A 21 25.71 -4.11 -29.52
N ALA A 22 24.46 -4.16 -29.98
CA ALA A 22 23.28 -4.06 -29.11
C ALA A 22 23.24 -5.21 -28.07
N LEU A 23 23.59 -6.43 -28.46
CA LEU A 23 23.66 -7.59 -27.57
C LEU A 23 24.73 -7.42 -26.48
N MET A 24 25.91 -6.89 -26.82
CA MET A 24 26.97 -6.63 -25.85
C MET A 24 26.55 -5.57 -24.82
N VAL A 25 25.92 -4.48 -25.28
CA VAL A 25 25.38 -3.44 -24.39
C VAL A 25 24.29 -4.01 -23.47
N TYR A 26 23.34 -4.78 -24.03
CA TYR A 26 22.25 -5.38 -23.25
C TYR A 26 22.77 -6.35 -22.19
N THR A 27 23.75 -7.19 -22.56
CA THR A 27 24.42 -8.12 -21.64
C THR A 27 25.16 -7.37 -20.54
N GLY A 28 25.88 -6.29 -20.88
CA GLY A 28 26.55 -5.43 -19.89
C GLY A 28 25.57 -4.80 -18.89
N ILE A 29 24.42 -4.32 -19.36
CA ILE A 29 23.35 -3.79 -18.51
C ILE A 29 22.81 -4.86 -17.56
N LEU A 30 22.62 -6.11 -18.02
CA LEU A 30 22.14 -7.19 -17.16
C LEU A 30 23.17 -7.57 -16.08
N ILE A 31 24.44 -7.71 -16.47
CA ILE A 31 25.54 -8.06 -15.55
C ILE A 31 25.73 -6.97 -14.49
N ALA A 32 25.63 -5.69 -14.87
CA ALA A 32 25.73 -4.58 -13.92
C ALA A 32 24.45 -4.37 -13.11
N GLY A 33 23.28 -4.58 -13.73
CA GLY A 33 21.97 -4.32 -13.14
C GLY A 33 21.67 -5.24 -11.96
N ALA A 34 21.95 -6.54 -12.07
CA ALA A 34 21.65 -7.50 -11.01
C ALA A 34 22.36 -7.17 -9.67
N PRO A 35 23.69 -6.90 -9.63
CA PRO A 35 24.37 -6.44 -8.43
C PRO A 35 23.83 -5.12 -7.89
N VAL A 36 23.50 -4.16 -8.76
CA VAL A 36 22.93 -2.87 -8.35
C VAL A 36 21.58 -3.06 -7.65
N THR A 37 20.67 -3.83 -8.25
CA THR A 37 19.37 -4.15 -7.64
C THR A 37 19.53 -4.90 -6.32
N ALA A 38 20.43 -5.88 -6.26
CA ALA A 38 20.71 -6.61 -5.03
C ALA A 38 21.23 -5.68 -3.92
N LEU A 39 22.15 -4.78 -4.24
CA LEU A 39 22.71 -3.82 -3.29
C LEU A 39 21.65 -2.81 -2.82
N LEU A 40 20.81 -2.31 -3.73
CA LEU A 40 19.71 -1.41 -3.37
C LEU A 40 18.74 -2.09 -2.41
N ASN A 41 18.33 -3.33 -2.69
CA ASN A 41 17.46 -4.10 -1.81
C ASN A 41 18.09 -4.36 -0.44
N PHE A 42 19.38 -4.69 -0.42
CA PHE A 42 20.14 -4.85 0.82
C PHE A 42 20.15 -3.57 1.66
N GLN A 43 20.42 -2.42 1.05
CA GLN A 43 20.44 -1.13 1.75
C GLN A 43 19.05 -0.71 2.22
N ARG A 44 18.01 -0.98 1.42
CA ARG A 44 16.60 -0.76 1.80
C ARG A 44 16.25 -1.56 3.06
N GLY A 45 16.65 -2.84 3.12
CA GLY A 45 16.47 -3.69 4.30
C GLY A 45 17.23 -3.18 5.53
N ARG A 46 18.49 -2.77 5.37
CA ARG A 46 19.27 -2.20 6.49
C ARG A 46 18.67 -0.91 7.03
N LEU A 47 18.20 -0.03 6.15
CA LEU A 47 17.54 1.21 6.53
C LEU A 47 16.23 0.93 7.28
N ALA A 48 15.46 -0.07 6.84
CA ALA A 48 14.23 -0.49 7.52
C ALA A 48 14.49 -0.90 8.97
N ILE A 49 15.53 -1.72 9.18
CA ILE A 49 15.93 -2.19 10.52
C ILE A 49 16.40 -1.02 11.38
N ALA A 50 17.33 -0.21 10.87
CA ALA A 50 17.88 0.93 11.62
C ALA A 50 16.80 1.95 12.01
N TRP A 51 15.85 2.20 11.10
CA TRP A 51 14.74 3.11 11.39
C TRP A 51 13.79 2.52 12.44
N ARG A 52 13.43 1.24 12.32
CA ARG A 52 12.61 0.55 13.34
C ARG A 52 13.29 0.57 14.71
N GLU A 53 14.59 0.27 14.76
CA GLU A 53 15.38 0.28 15.99
C GLU A 53 15.35 1.67 16.65
N TRP A 54 15.61 2.72 15.86
CA TRP A 54 15.56 4.10 16.35
C TRP A 54 14.16 4.48 16.86
N MET A 55 13.10 4.22 16.09
CA MET A 55 11.73 4.55 16.46
C MET A 55 11.28 3.81 17.72
N THR A 56 11.60 2.51 17.82
CA THR A 56 11.19 1.68 18.97
C THR A 56 11.90 2.17 20.23
N THR A 57 13.22 2.34 20.16
CA THR A 57 14.02 2.85 21.29
C THR A 57 13.52 4.21 21.74
N ARG A 58 13.27 5.13 20.78
CA ARG A 58 12.75 6.46 21.08
C ARG A 58 11.37 6.43 21.73
N THR A 59 10.49 5.56 21.25
CA THR A 59 9.14 5.44 21.80
C THR A 59 9.18 4.89 23.23
N VAL A 60 10.02 3.90 23.50
CA VAL A 60 10.21 3.34 24.85
C VAL A 60 10.78 4.39 25.81
N GLU A 61 11.77 5.19 25.39
CA GLU A 61 12.27 6.32 26.18
C GLU A 61 11.17 7.31 26.54
N LEU A 62 10.34 7.70 25.57
CA LEU A 62 9.23 8.64 25.80
C LEU A 62 8.15 8.05 26.71
N TYR A 63 7.84 6.76 26.55
CA TYR A 63 6.84 6.05 27.35
C TYR A 63 7.25 5.92 28.82
N THR A 64 8.53 5.67 29.08
CA THR A 64 9.07 5.51 30.44
C THR A 64 9.38 6.84 31.14
N ARG A 65 9.54 7.93 30.39
CA ARG A 65 9.84 9.26 30.93
C ARG A 65 8.69 9.80 31.78
N ASN A 66 9.00 10.47 32.90
CA ASN A 66 8.04 11.23 33.72
C ASN A 66 6.75 10.48 34.10
N ARG A 67 6.84 9.14 34.27
CA ARG A 67 5.70 8.25 34.56
C ARG A 67 4.58 8.33 33.51
N VAL A 68 4.92 8.61 32.25
CA VAL A 68 3.97 8.66 31.14
C VAL A 68 3.20 7.33 31.00
N TYR A 69 3.87 6.19 31.15
CA TYR A 69 3.25 4.87 31.20
C TYR A 69 2.08 4.77 32.20
N TYR A 70 2.19 5.41 33.36
CA TYR A 70 1.13 5.41 34.37
C TYR A 70 0.00 6.36 33.99
N LYS A 71 0.32 7.56 33.48
CA LYS A 71 -0.68 8.55 33.07
C LYS A 71 -1.55 8.06 31.91
N LEU A 72 -0.93 7.40 30.93
CA LEU A 72 -1.60 6.88 29.74
C LEU A 72 -2.33 5.55 29.97
N SER A 73 -2.12 4.88 31.11
CA SER A 73 -2.71 3.57 31.40
C SER A 73 -4.25 3.56 31.40
N LYS A 74 -4.89 4.72 31.52
CA LYS A 74 -6.35 4.88 31.49
C LYS A 74 -6.89 5.36 30.14
N ASP A 75 -6.03 5.90 29.28
CA ASP A 75 -6.45 6.59 28.04
C ASP A 75 -6.08 5.80 26.77
N ILE A 76 -5.15 4.85 26.85
CA ILE A 76 -4.67 4.07 25.70
C ILE A 76 -4.72 2.58 26.02
N ASP A 77 -5.47 1.85 25.19
CA ASP A 77 -5.48 0.38 25.20
C ASP A 77 -4.21 -0.19 24.56
N ASN A 78 -3.68 -1.26 25.17
CA ASN A 78 -2.57 -2.10 24.68
C ASN A 78 -1.32 -1.32 24.22
N PRO A 79 -0.71 -0.48 25.07
CA PRO A 79 0.46 0.32 24.70
C PRO A 79 1.68 -0.54 24.29
N ASP A 80 1.82 -1.73 24.85
CA ASP A 80 2.82 -2.72 24.50
C ASP A 80 2.69 -3.22 23.05
N GLN A 81 1.46 -3.50 22.61
CA GLN A 81 1.17 -3.88 21.23
C GLN A 81 1.50 -2.72 20.28
N ARG A 82 1.08 -1.49 20.62
CA ARG A 82 1.37 -0.30 19.80
C ARG A 82 2.87 -0.06 19.63
N ILE A 83 3.65 -0.21 20.69
CA ILE A 83 5.11 -0.01 20.62
C ILE A 83 5.79 -1.11 19.79
N SER A 84 5.33 -2.36 19.87
CA SER A 84 5.98 -3.50 19.22
C SER A 84 5.53 -3.71 17.76
N GLU A 85 4.23 -3.58 17.49
CA GLU A 85 3.59 -3.85 16.20
C GLU A 85 3.42 -2.58 15.38
N ASP A 86 2.80 -1.52 15.92
CA ASP A 86 2.49 -0.32 15.12
C ASP A 86 3.76 0.40 14.68
N VAL A 87 4.79 0.48 15.54
CA VAL A 87 6.09 1.08 15.17
C VAL A 87 6.76 0.29 14.04
N ALA A 88 6.65 -1.05 14.07
CA ALA A 88 7.20 -1.91 13.04
C ALA A 88 6.44 -1.72 11.72
N ALA A 89 5.11 -1.71 11.77
CA ALA A 89 4.26 -1.46 10.61
C ALA A 89 4.51 -0.08 10.02
N PHE A 90 4.58 0.97 10.85
CA PHE A 90 4.84 2.34 10.43
C PHE A 90 6.18 2.45 9.70
N SER A 91 7.28 2.03 10.33
CA SER A 91 8.62 2.12 9.72
C SER A 91 8.73 1.32 8.42
N GLY A 92 8.18 0.10 8.38
CA GLY A 92 8.19 -0.75 7.19
C GLY A 92 7.35 -0.19 6.04
N VAL A 93 6.09 0.15 6.30
CA VAL A 93 5.15 0.63 5.28
C VAL A 93 5.57 2.01 4.77
N SER A 94 6.00 2.93 5.64
CA SER A 94 6.47 4.25 5.21
C SER A 94 7.71 4.16 4.33
N LEU A 95 8.68 3.31 4.68
CA LEU A 95 9.86 3.12 3.85
C LEU A 95 9.48 2.51 2.50
N LEU A 96 8.65 1.47 2.49
CA LEU A 96 8.14 0.87 1.26
C LEU A 96 7.47 1.92 0.37
N LEU A 97 6.54 2.71 0.92
CA LEU A 97 5.82 3.73 0.17
C LEU A 97 6.76 4.78 -0.41
N LEU A 98 7.64 5.37 0.41
CA LEU A 98 8.60 6.38 -0.03
C LEU A 98 9.40 5.89 -1.23
N THR A 99 9.87 4.67 -1.11
CA THR A 99 10.86 4.11 -2.01
C THR A 99 10.19 3.57 -3.30
N THR A 100 8.97 3.05 -3.21
CA THR A 100 8.09 2.76 -4.36
C THR A 100 7.73 4.03 -5.13
N VAL A 101 7.37 5.13 -4.44
CA VAL A 101 7.06 6.41 -5.09
C VAL A 101 8.28 6.96 -5.84
N LEU A 102 9.46 6.89 -5.23
CA LEU A 102 10.71 7.30 -5.88
C LEU A 102 11.03 6.45 -7.11
N GLU A 103 10.96 5.12 -6.99
CA GLU A 103 11.21 4.20 -8.11
C GLU A 103 10.26 4.44 -9.29
N ASN A 104 8.96 4.52 -9.02
CA ASN A 104 7.95 4.77 -10.05
C ASN A 104 8.06 6.19 -10.62
N GLY A 105 8.39 7.19 -9.80
CA GLY A 105 8.60 8.56 -10.26
C GLY A 105 9.80 8.67 -11.20
N ILE A 106 10.94 8.07 -10.85
CA ILE A 106 12.13 8.03 -11.70
C ILE A 106 11.83 7.28 -13.01
N ASN A 107 11.14 6.15 -12.92
CA ASN A 107 10.76 5.37 -14.10
C ASN A 107 9.83 6.18 -15.02
N LEU A 108 8.79 6.80 -14.47
CA LEU A 108 7.85 7.64 -15.21
C LEU A 108 8.57 8.78 -15.94
N ILE A 109 9.44 9.52 -15.25
CA ILE A 109 10.23 10.61 -15.86
C ILE A 109 11.13 10.07 -16.97
N SER A 110 11.84 8.97 -16.71
CA SER A 110 12.78 8.36 -17.67
C SER A 110 12.06 7.87 -18.92
N MET A 111 10.96 7.12 -18.77
CA MET A 111 10.19 6.60 -19.89
C MET A 111 9.48 7.71 -20.66
N SER A 112 8.97 8.72 -19.97
CA SER A 112 8.40 9.93 -20.61
C SER A 112 9.44 10.63 -21.45
N PHE A 113 10.65 10.85 -20.90
CA PHE A 113 11.75 11.49 -21.63
C PHE A 113 12.17 10.67 -22.86
N ILE A 114 12.38 9.36 -22.71
CA ILE A 114 12.76 8.48 -23.82
C ILE A 114 11.69 8.51 -24.92
N LEU A 115 10.41 8.35 -24.55
CA LEU A 115 9.32 8.30 -25.51
C LEU A 115 9.14 9.64 -26.23
N TYR A 116 9.21 10.76 -25.51
CA TYR A 116 9.10 12.09 -26.11
C TYR A 116 10.20 12.36 -27.15
N ASN A 117 11.45 11.94 -26.88
CA ASN A 117 12.55 12.13 -27.81
C ASN A 117 12.46 11.22 -29.06
N ILE A 118 11.81 10.07 -28.97
CA ILE A 118 11.64 9.14 -30.10
C ILE A 118 10.41 9.50 -30.92
N GLN A 119 9.27 9.69 -30.27
CA GLN A 119 7.99 9.95 -30.92
C GLN A 119 7.10 10.88 -30.07
N PRO A 120 7.21 12.21 -30.26
CA PRO A 120 6.51 13.19 -29.42
C PRO A 120 4.98 13.16 -29.62
N GLU A 121 4.50 12.84 -30.81
CA GLU A 121 3.05 12.72 -31.09
C GLU A 121 2.41 11.59 -30.28
N LEU A 122 3.07 10.42 -30.24
CA LEU A 122 2.60 9.26 -29.48
C LEU A 122 2.64 9.52 -27.97
N PHE A 123 3.66 10.24 -27.50
CA PHE A 123 3.75 10.65 -26.11
C PHE A 123 2.53 11.48 -25.67
N LEU A 124 2.09 12.45 -26.48
CA LEU A 124 0.92 13.27 -26.15
C LEU A 124 -0.38 12.46 -26.07
N VAL A 125 -0.57 11.51 -26.98
CA VAL A 125 -1.75 10.61 -26.97
C VAL A 125 -1.76 9.75 -25.71
N ILE A 126 -0.63 9.12 -25.39
CA ILE A 126 -0.50 8.27 -24.19
C ILE A 126 -0.67 9.10 -22.91
N LEU A 127 -0.13 10.32 -22.88
CA LEU A 127 -0.28 11.23 -21.74
C LEU A 127 -1.76 11.60 -21.53
N ALA A 128 -2.47 11.96 -22.60
CA ALA A 128 -3.90 12.27 -22.54
C ALA A 128 -4.72 11.06 -22.05
N TYR A 129 -4.42 9.87 -22.59
CA TYR A 129 -5.04 8.61 -22.16
C TYR A 129 -4.77 8.32 -20.68
N ALA A 130 -3.53 8.44 -20.23
CA ALA A 130 -3.13 8.19 -18.84
C ALA A 130 -3.79 9.17 -17.86
N MET A 131 -3.86 10.46 -18.21
CA MET A 131 -4.55 11.46 -17.39
C MET A 131 -6.05 11.19 -17.31
N GLY A 132 -6.69 10.84 -18.43
CA GLY A 132 -8.11 10.48 -18.47
C GLY A 132 -8.41 9.24 -17.62
N GLY A 133 -7.62 8.17 -17.80
CA GLY A 133 -7.75 6.94 -17.00
C GLY A 133 -7.52 7.20 -15.50
N THR A 134 -6.54 8.04 -15.15
CA THR A 134 -6.28 8.42 -13.76
C THR A 134 -7.45 9.21 -13.15
N ALA A 135 -8.02 10.17 -13.90
CA ALA A 135 -9.16 10.96 -13.44
C ALA A 135 -10.40 10.09 -13.20
N ILE A 136 -10.70 9.17 -14.11
CA ILE A 136 -11.83 8.22 -13.96
C ILE A 136 -11.59 7.30 -12.76
N THR A 137 -10.38 6.75 -12.64
CA THR A 137 -10.00 5.88 -11.51
C THR A 137 -10.11 6.62 -10.18
N ALA A 138 -9.67 7.88 -10.11
CA ALA A 138 -9.79 8.72 -8.92
C ALA A 138 -11.26 9.03 -8.57
N CYS A 139 -12.10 9.25 -9.58
CA CYS A 139 -13.53 9.48 -9.39
C CYS A 139 -14.24 8.23 -8.83
N LEU A 140 -13.98 7.05 -9.43
CA LEU A 140 -14.54 5.78 -8.98
C LEU A 140 -14.03 5.39 -7.58
N GLY A 141 -12.73 5.58 -7.34
CA GLY A 141 -12.07 5.22 -6.08
C GLY A 141 -12.28 6.22 -4.95
N GLY A 142 -12.74 7.45 -5.22
CA GLY A 142 -12.95 8.48 -4.20
C GLY A 142 -13.92 8.06 -3.09
N ARG A 143 -14.82 7.10 -3.36
CA ARG A 143 -15.73 6.54 -2.36
C ARG A 143 -15.06 5.53 -1.42
N LEU A 144 -13.92 4.96 -1.77
CA LEU A 144 -13.24 3.96 -0.93
C LEU A 144 -12.72 4.55 0.37
N VAL A 145 -12.23 5.79 0.36
CA VAL A 145 -11.69 6.45 1.56
C VAL A 145 -12.75 6.55 2.67
N PRO A 146 -13.92 7.21 2.46
CA PRO A 146 -14.94 7.28 3.49
C PRO A 146 -15.50 5.90 3.88
N LEU A 147 -15.59 4.95 2.94
CA LEU A 147 -16.01 3.58 3.25
C LEU A 147 -15.02 2.84 4.15
N ASN A 148 -13.71 2.99 3.92
CA ASN A 148 -12.68 2.40 4.78
C ASN A 148 -12.70 2.99 6.19
N PHE A 149 -12.94 4.31 6.32
CA PHE A 149 -13.13 4.94 7.63
C PHE A 149 -14.38 4.42 8.34
N GLU A 150 -15.50 4.29 7.62
CA GLU A 150 -16.73 3.74 8.18
C GLU A 150 -16.55 2.27 8.60
N ARG A 151 -15.79 1.47 7.83
CA ARG A 151 -15.43 0.09 8.18
C ARG A 151 -14.68 0.04 9.51
N LEU A 152 -13.60 0.81 9.63
CA LEU A 152 -12.79 0.89 10.86
C LEU A 152 -13.63 1.29 12.07
N LYS A 153 -14.54 2.27 11.90
CA LYS A 153 -15.44 2.73 12.95
C LYS A 153 -16.45 1.65 13.36
N ARG A 154 -17.08 0.97 12.40
CA ARG A 154 -18.05 -0.10 12.68
C ARG A 154 -17.38 -1.31 13.34
N GLU A 155 -16.19 -1.68 12.90
CA GLU A 155 -15.40 -2.75 13.54
C GLU A 155 -14.98 -2.39 14.97
N ALA A 156 -14.59 -1.13 15.21
CA ALA A 156 -14.30 -0.66 16.55
C ALA A 156 -15.54 -0.73 17.45
N ASN A 157 -16.71 -0.28 16.97
CA ASN A 157 -17.97 -0.35 17.70
C ASN A 157 -18.38 -1.81 18.01
N PHE A 158 -18.22 -2.73 17.05
CA PHE A 158 -18.50 -4.15 17.28
C PHE A 158 -17.56 -4.76 18.32
N ARG A 159 -16.24 -4.50 18.22
CA ARG A 159 -15.28 -4.95 19.24
C ARG A 159 -15.59 -4.38 20.62
N PHE A 160 -15.96 -3.10 20.70
CA PHE A 160 -16.37 -2.47 21.94
C PHE A 160 -17.61 -3.16 22.54
N SER A 161 -18.60 -3.54 21.72
CA SER A 161 -19.77 -4.29 22.17
C SER A 161 -19.38 -5.64 22.80
N LEU A 162 -18.40 -6.34 22.24
CA LEU A 162 -17.89 -7.60 22.78
C LEU A 162 -17.16 -7.41 24.12
N VAL A 163 -16.35 -6.36 24.23
CA VAL A 163 -15.68 -6.00 25.49
C VAL A 163 -16.71 -5.66 26.57
N ARG A 164 -17.72 -4.85 26.24
CA ARG A 164 -18.82 -4.50 27.16
C ARG A 164 -19.60 -5.73 27.62
N PHE A 165 -19.88 -6.67 26.73
CA PHE A 165 -20.54 -7.93 27.07
C PHE A 165 -19.72 -8.74 28.10
N ARG A 166 -18.40 -8.84 27.91
CA ARG A 166 -17.50 -9.49 28.86
C ARG A 166 -17.47 -8.79 30.22
N GLU A 167 -17.36 -7.46 30.22
CA GLU A 167 -17.32 -6.65 31.44
C GLU A 167 -18.61 -6.72 32.26
N HIS A 168 -19.77 -6.87 31.61
CA HIS A 168 -21.08 -6.95 32.27
C HIS A 168 -21.62 -8.38 32.35
N SER A 169 -20.77 -9.40 32.19
CA SER A 169 -21.17 -10.80 32.10
C SER A 169 -21.94 -11.30 33.33
N GLU A 170 -21.59 -10.85 34.52
CA GLU A 170 -22.30 -11.19 35.77
C GLU A 170 -23.74 -10.67 35.77
N SER A 171 -23.93 -9.39 35.46
CA SER A 171 -25.26 -8.78 35.34
C SER A 171 -26.10 -9.46 34.26
N ILE A 172 -25.49 -9.74 33.10
CA ILE A 172 -26.20 -10.39 31.98
C ILE A 172 -26.65 -11.79 32.38
N ALA A 173 -25.77 -12.58 33.02
CA ALA A 173 -26.10 -13.93 33.49
C ALA A 173 -27.18 -13.91 34.58
N PHE A 174 -27.12 -12.94 35.50
CA PHE A 174 -28.09 -12.80 36.58
C PHE A 174 -29.49 -12.45 36.06
N TYR A 175 -29.57 -11.55 35.09
CA TYR A 175 -30.84 -11.13 34.47
C TYR A 175 -31.26 -11.96 33.25
N ARG A 176 -30.48 -12.99 32.86
CA ARG A 176 -30.72 -13.84 31.69
C ARG A 176 -30.91 -13.04 30.40
N GLY A 177 -30.06 -12.03 30.21
CA GLY A 177 -30.11 -11.05 29.12
C GLY A 177 -29.36 -11.46 27.85
N GLU A 178 -28.89 -12.70 27.75
CA GLU A 178 -27.94 -13.15 26.73
C GLU A 178 -28.48 -13.00 25.30
N ASP A 179 -29.74 -13.37 25.07
CA ASP A 179 -30.35 -13.29 23.72
C ASP A 179 -30.46 -11.84 23.24
N THR A 180 -30.81 -10.91 24.13
CA THR A 180 -30.91 -9.47 23.80
C THR A 180 -29.55 -8.89 23.43
N GLU A 181 -28.51 -9.18 24.22
CA GLU A 181 -27.15 -8.72 23.92
C GLU A 181 -26.60 -9.40 22.65
N LYS A 182 -26.89 -10.69 22.44
CA LYS A 182 -26.55 -11.41 21.21
C LYS A 182 -27.21 -10.78 19.97
N HIS A 183 -28.48 -10.40 20.03
CA HIS A 183 -29.16 -9.70 18.94
C HIS A 183 -28.52 -8.34 18.63
N THR A 184 -28.10 -7.60 19.67
CA THR A 184 -27.40 -6.33 19.53
C THR A 184 -26.04 -6.51 18.84
N MET A 185 -25.25 -7.49 19.29
CA MET A 185 -23.96 -7.83 18.68
C MET A 185 -24.09 -8.30 17.24
N ASN A 186 -25.08 -9.16 16.94
CA ASN A 186 -25.34 -9.62 15.58
C ASN A 186 -25.76 -8.48 14.65
N SER A 187 -26.59 -7.56 15.13
CA SER A 187 -26.95 -6.34 14.37
C SER A 187 -25.71 -5.48 14.11
N GLY A 188 -24.87 -5.28 15.13
CA GLY A 188 -23.58 -4.59 15.02
C GLY A 188 -22.66 -5.20 13.95
N PHE A 189 -22.55 -6.54 13.95
CA PHE A 189 -21.79 -7.27 12.94
C PHE A 189 -22.42 -7.16 11.54
N GLY A 190 -23.75 -7.15 11.44
CA GLY A 190 -24.47 -6.90 10.19
C GLY A 190 -24.05 -5.59 9.53
N TRP A 191 -23.96 -4.50 10.31
CA TRP A 191 -23.46 -3.21 9.81
C TRP A 191 -22.01 -3.27 9.32
N VAL A 192 -21.13 -4.03 9.99
CA VAL A 192 -19.76 -4.25 9.53
C VAL A 192 -19.76 -4.92 8.15
N ILE A 193 -20.54 -6.00 8.00
CA ILE A 193 -20.64 -6.75 6.74
C ILE A 193 -21.20 -5.90 5.60
N GLU A 194 -22.19 -5.05 5.86
CA GLU A 194 -22.70 -4.13 4.83
C GLU A 194 -21.61 -3.20 4.29
N THR A 195 -20.77 -2.64 5.17
CA THR A 195 -19.66 -1.78 4.72
C THR A 195 -18.62 -2.57 3.92
N TYR A 196 -18.35 -3.82 4.27
CA TYR A 196 -17.51 -4.70 3.45
C TYR A 196 -18.12 -4.92 2.05
N LYS A 197 -19.44 -5.14 1.96
CA LYS A 197 -20.12 -5.29 0.66
C LYS A 197 -20.03 -4.01 -0.18
N ASP A 198 -20.17 -2.84 0.44
CA ASP A 198 -20.05 -1.54 -0.24
C ASP A 198 -18.62 -1.32 -0.77
N ILE A 199 -17.61 -1.69 0.03
CA ILE A 199 -16.19 -1.65 -0.39
C ILE A 199 -15.98 -2.57 -1.59
N ILE A 200 -16.37 -3.84 -1.50
CA ILE A 200 -16.21 -4.83 -2.58
C ILE A 200 -16.92 -4.37 -3.86
N GLY A 201 -18.13 -3.81 -3.74
CA GLY A 201 -18.87 -3.27 -4.88
C GLY A 201 -18.15 -2.11 -5.56
N THR A 202 -17.49 -1.25 -4.77
CA THR A 202 -16.68 -0.13 -5.28
C THR A 202 -15.38 -0.64 -5.92
N GLU A 203 -14.69 -1.58 -5.27
CA GLU A 203 -13.48 -2.22 -5.79
C GLU A 203 -13.75 -2.93 -7.12
N ARG A 204 -14.84 -3.68 -7.22
CA ARG A 204 -15.27 -4.32 -8.48
C ARG A 204 -15.43 -3.33 -9.62
N ASN A 205 -16.08 -2.18 -9.37
CA ASN A 205 -16.28 -1.17 -10.41
C ASN A 205 -14.93 -0.56 -10.87
N MET A 206 -13.97 -0.37 -9.95
CA MET A 206 -12.62 0.06 -10.30
C MET A 206 -11.88 -1.02 -11.10
N GLU A 207 -11.94 -2.27 -10.65
CA GLU A 207 -11.26 -3.40 -11.29
C GLU A 207 -11.77 -3.62 -12.72
N MET A 208 -13.08 -3.53 -12.94
CA MET A 208 -13.65 -3.57 -14.29
C MET A 208 -13.07 -2.48 -15.20
N PHE A 209 -12.91 -1.26 -14.69
CA PHE A 209 -12.36 -0.15 -15.46
C PHE A 209 -10.85 -0.31 -15.75
N THR A 210 -10.08 -0.77 -14.76
CA THR A 210 -8.62 -0.91 -14.90
C THR A 210 -8.21 -2.15 -15.69
N THR A 211 -9.03 -3.20 -15.72
CA THR A 211 -8.75 -4.44 -16.47
C THR A 211 -9.19 -4.37 -17.93
N LEU A 212 -10.16 -3.52 -18.27
CA LEU A 212 -10.65 -3.29 -19.64
C LEU A 212 -9.54 -3.13 -20.71
N PRO A 213 -8.48 -2.32 -20.48
CA PRO A 213 -7.39 -2.15 -21.43
C PRO A 213 -6.52 -3.40 -21.65
N HIS A 214 -6.56 -4.39 -20.76
CA HIS A 214 -5.80 -5.63 -20.93
C HIS A 214 -6.41 -6.56 -21.98
N TYR A 215 -7.70 -6.39 -22.27
CA TYR A 215 -8.47 -7.24 -23.19
C TYR A 215 -8.77 -6.58 -24.55
N MET A 216 -8.30 -5.34 -24.77
CA MET A 216 -8.41 -4.60 -26.02
C MET A 216 -7.07 -4.63 -26.76
#